data_AF-A0A085ZU44-F1
#
_entry.id   AF-A0A085ZU44-F1
#
_cell.length_a   1.000
_cell.length_b   1.000
_cell.length_c   1.000
_cell.angle_alpha   90.00
_cell.angle_beta   90.00
_cell.angle_gamma   90.00
#
_symmetry.space_group_name_H-M   'P 1'
#
loop_
_entity.id
_entity.type
_entity.pdbx_description
1 polymer ?
#
loop_
_entity_poly.entity_id
_entity_poly.type
_entity_poly.pdbx_seq_one_letter_code
_entity_poly.pdbx_strand_id
1 'polypeptide(L)' 'MSNTNDSGCLPVFAFILYLIVIIGSGVLSWNWTEPESFVGAIGFLIVWGVLTSIGHFILIGIIALISEK' A
#
# COMPACT_ATOMS: atom_id res chain seq x y z
N MET A 1 11.54 -34.20 13.77
CA MET A 1 10.96 -32.97 14.34
C MET A 1 10.40 -32.19 13.17
N SER A 2 9.07 -32.11 13.04
CA SER A 2 8.41 -31.30 12.00
C SER A 2 8.63 -29.82 12.36
N ASN A 3 9.37 -29.09 11.54
CA ASN A 3 9.47 -27.64 11.68
C ASN A 3 8.11 -27.03 11.35
N THR A 4 7.35 -26.60 12.35
CA THR A 4 6.19 -25.73 12.18
C THR A 4 6.71 -24.30 12.00
N ASN A 5 6.85 -23.89 10.74
CA ASN A 5 7.15 -22.55 10.29
C ASN A 5 5.88 -21.68 10.26
N ASP A 6 5.25 -21.51 11.43
CA ASP A 6 4.02 -20.73 11.60
C ASP A 6 4.22 -19.21 11.45
N SER A 7 5.46 -18.74 11.25
CA SER A 7 5.80 -17.34 10.97
C SER A 7 5.83 -16.99 9.47
N GLY A 8 5.58 -17.95 8.57
CA GLY A 8 5.75 -17.75 7.12
C GLY A 8 4.62 -17.00 6.40
N CYS A 9 3.41 -16.96 6.98
CA CYS A 9 2.23 -16.38 6.32
C CYS A 9 2.20 -14.84 6.37
N LEU A 10 2.62 -14.27 7.51
CA LEU A 10 2.59 -12.83 7.77
C LEU A 10 3.32 -11.98 6.71
N PRO A 11 4.55 -12.32 6.27
CA PRO A 11 5.23 -11.55 5.22
C PRO A 11 4.53 -11.68 3.85
N VAL A 12 3.94 -12.83 3.54
CA VAL A 12 3.16 -13.03 2.29
C VAL A 12 1.90 -12.16 2.32
N PHE A 13 1.20 -12.13 3.46
CA PHE A 13 0.01 -11.31 3.65
C PHE A 13 0.33 -9.81 3.59
N ALA A 14 1.40 -9.37 4.26
CA ALA A 14 1.87 -7.99 4.20
C ALA A 14 2.22 -7.55 2.77
N PHE A 15 2.82 -8.44 1.97
CA PHE A 15 3.13 -8.16 0.57
C PHE A 15 1.87 -7.96 -0.28
N ILE A 16 0.85 -8.79 -0.09
CA ILE A 16 -0.44 -8.63 -0.80
C ILE A 16 -1.09 -7.29 -0.43
N LEU A 17 -1.13 -6.96 0.86
CA LEU A 17 -1.67 -5.69 1.34
C LEU A 17 -0.90 -4.49 0.80
N TYR A 18 0.43 -4.58 0.72
CA TYR A 18 1.27 -3.57 0.09
C TYR A 18 0.87 -3.32 -1.38
N LEU A 19 0.65 -4.39 -2.16
CA LEU A 19 0.22 -4.25 -3.55
C LEU A 19 -1.17 -3.59 -3.65
N ILE A 20 -2.09 -3.97 -2.77
CA ILE A 20 -3.44 -3.39 -2.72
C ILE A 20 -3.35 -1.88 -2.40
N VAL A 21 -2.51 -1.47 -1.46
CA VAL A 21 -2.32 -0.06 -1.13
C VAL A 21 -1.79 0.72 -2.32
N ILE A 22 -0.77 0.21 -3.02
CA ILE A 22 -0.21 0.88 -4.21
C ILE A 22 -1.25 1.02 -5.33
N ILE A 23 -1.91 -0.09 -5.67
CA ILE A 23 -2.88 -0.13 -6.77
C ILE A 23 -4.11 0.73 -6.41
N GLY A 24 -4.64 0.58 -5.20
CA GLY A 24 -5.78 1.35 -4.71
C GLY A 24 -5.47 2.85 -4.65
N SER A 25 -4.29 3.22 -4.16
CA SER A 25 -3.84 4.61 -4.15
C SER A 25 -3.68 5.15 -5.56
N GLY A 26 -3.19 4.34 -6.50
CA GLY A 26 -3.03 4.71 -7.91
C GLY A 26 -4.37 4.92 -8.61
N VAL A 27 -5.34 4.04 -8.40
CA VAL A 27 -6.70 4.21 -8.96
C VAL A 27 -7.37 5.46 -8.38
N LEU A 28 -7.23 5.69 -7.07
CA LEU A 28 -7.81 6.86 -6.41
C LEU A 28 -7.14 8.16 -6.88
N SER A 29 -5.82 8.20 -6.98
CA SER A 29 -5.11 9.38 -7.49
C SER A 29 -5.43 9.62 -8.97
N TRP A 30 -5.59 8.57 -9.78
CA TRP A 30 -5.98 8.67 -11.19
C TRP A 30 -7.36 9.30 -11.34
N ASN A 31 -8.35 8.81 -10.59
CA ASN A 31 -9.70 9.36 -10.59
C ASN A 31 -9.77 10.80 -10.05
N TRP A 32 -8.81 11.21 -9.22
CA TRP A 32 -8.83 12.54 -8.61
C TRP A 32 -8.11 13.60 -9.44
N THR A 33 -7.10 13.19 -10.20
CA THR A 33 -6.27 14.11 -10.99
C THR A 33 -6.56 14.06 -12.49
N GLU A 34 -7.27 13.02 -12.96
CA GLU A 34 -7.66 12.80 -14.35
C GLU A 34 -6.55 13.24 -15.33
N PRO A 35 -5.42 12.52 -15.38
CA PRO A 35 -4.21 13.01 -16.05
C PRO A 35 -4.32 12.97 -17.58
N GLU A 36 -5.04 13.92 -18.17
CA GLU A 36 -5.21 14.07 -19.64
C GLU A 36 -4.11 14.94 -20.26
N SER A 37 -3.29 15.58 -19.42
CA SER A 37 -2.22 16.49 -19.80
C SER A 37 -0.94 16.19 -19.03
N PHE A 38 0.20 16.68 -19.52
CA PHE A 38 1.50 16.49 -18.86
C PHE A 38 1.51 17.02 -17.41
N VAL A 39 0.85 18.16 -17.16
CA VAL A 39 0.73 18.72 -15.82
C VAL A 39 -0.20 17.87 -14.95
N GLY A 40 -1.29 17.34 -15.51
CA GLY A 40 -2.15 16.37 -14.84
C GLY A 40 -1.39 15.11 -14.42
N ALA A 41 -0.50 14.60 -15.28
CA ALA A 41 0.36 13.45 -14.96
C ALA A 41 1.35 13.75 -13.82
N ILE A 42 1.92 14.96 -13.76
CA ILE A 42 2.75 15.39 -12.63
C ILE A 42 1.92 15.44 -11.33
N GLY A 43 0.71 16.01 -11.41
CA GLY A 43 -0.24 16.04 -10.28
C GLY A 43 -0.59 14.63 -9.81
N PHE A 44 -0.89 13.72 -10.74
CA PHE A 44 -1.13 12.31 -10.46
C PHE A 44 0.02 11.67 -9.69
N LEU A 45 1.27 11.82 -10.15
CA LEU A 45 2.43 11.22 -9.49
C LEU A 45 2.63 11.75 -8.07
N ILE A 46 2.41 13.05 -7.85
CA ILE A 46 2.49 13.67 -6.51
C ILE A 46 1.40 13.11 -5.60
N VAL A 47 0.14 13.14 -6.04
CA VAL A 47 -1.00 12.66 -5.26
C VAL A 47 -0.88 11.17 -4.98
N TRP A 48 -0.47 10.38 -5.97
CA TRP A 48 -0.25 8.94 -5.83
C TRP A 48 0.84 8.62 -4.81
N GLY A 49 1.98 9.33 -4.85
CA GLY A 49 3.07 9.16 -3.91
C GLY A 49 2.66 9.50 -2.47
N VAL A 50 1.90 10.58 -2.28
CA VAL A 50 1.38 10.99 -0.97
C VAL A 50 0.37 9.96 -0.44
N LEU A 51 -0.62 9.57 -1.24
CA LEU A 51 -1.63 8.57 -0.85
C LEU A 51 -0.99 7.23 -0.50
N THR A 52 -0.04 6.78 -1.33
CA THR A 52 0.68 5.51 -1.10
C THR A 52 1.49 5.56 0.19
N SER A 53 2.15 6.69 0.47
CA SER A 53 2.91 6.87 1.72
C SER A 53 2.01 6.82 2.95
N ILE A 54 0.86 7.50 2.89
CA ILE A 54 -0.15 7.47 3.96
C ILE A 54 -0.70 6.05 4.13
N GLY A 55 -1.04 5.38 3.02
CA GLY A 55 -1.56 4.02 3.03
C GLY A 55 -0.58 3.02 3.65
N HIS A 56 0.71 3.11 3.31
CA HIS A 56 1.73 2.26 3.93
C HIS A 56 1.94 2.57 5.40
N PHE A 57 1.88 3.85 5.81
CA PHE A 57 1.98 4.22 7.22
C PHE A 57 0.86 3.59 8.04
N ILE A 58 -0.37 3.64 7.53
CA ILE A 58 -1.54 2.98 8.15
C ILE A 58 -1.33 1.46 8.17
N LEU A 59 -0.85 0.86 7.08
CA LEU A 59 -0.61 -0.58 6.96
C LEU A 59 0.40 -1.09 8.00
N ILE A 60 1.52 -0.38 8.16
CA ILE A 60 2.55 -0.69 9.15
C ILE A 60 1.97 -0.57 10.56
N GLY A 61 1.17 0.46 10.84
CA GLY A 61 0.47 0.61 12.11
C GLY A 61 -0.46 -0.57 12.42
N ILE A 62 -1.24 -1.02 11.43
CA ILE A 62 -2.13 -2.19 11.60
C ILE A 62 -1.34 -3.47 11.83
N ILE A 63 -0.29 -3.71 11.05
CA ILE A 63 0.57 -4.90 11.20
C ILE A 63 1.25 -4.90 12.56
N ALA A 64 1.75 -3.75 13.02
CA ALA A 64 2.37 -3.62 14.33
C ALA A 64 1.37 -3.96 15.46
N LEU A 65 0.15 -3.41 15.41
CA LEU A 65 -0.91 -3.70 16.39
C LEU A 65 -1.33 -5.17 16.39
N ILE A 66 -1.36 -5.82 15.23
CA ILE A 66 -1.69 -7.25 15.13
C ILE A 66 -0.53 -8.12 15.63
N SER A 67 0.71 -7.72 15.35
CA SER A 67 1.91 -8.46 15.74
C SER A 67 2.25 -8.35 17.23
N GLU A 68 1.78 -7.31 17.90
CA GLU A 68 1.98 -7.12 19.36
C GLU A 68 1.01 -7.97 20.19
N LYS A 69 0.02 -8.62 19.55
CA LYS A 69 -1.00 -9.47 20.18
C LYS A 69 -0.69 -10.95 19.99
#